data_AF-Q038X9-F1
#
_entry.id   AF-Q038X9-F1
#
_cell.length_a   1.000
_cell.length_b   1.000
_cell.length_c   1.000
_cell.angle_alpha   90.00
_cell.angle_beta   90.00
_cell.angle_gamma   90.00
#
_symmetry.space_group_name_H-M   'P 1'
#
loop_
_entity.id
_entity.type
_entity.pdbx_description
1 polymer ?
#
loop_
_entity_poly.entity_id
_entity_poly.type
_entity_poly.pdbx_seq_one_letter_code
_entity_poly.pdbx_strand_id
1 'polypeptide(L)'
;MKRDKQADEAAVVDMNDTLMDYAHKRQPHVDDLAEELATRAKDNINAIDDYLKDDGEARKEYQAIATGYLRDKYDLEGDDLTAARDELVHAAIHYLVGHTKVLDDWQR
;
A
#
# COMPACT_ATOMS: atom_id res chain seq x y z
N MET A 1 9.98 -6.32 -20.07
CA MET A 1 8.58 -6.78 -20.09
C MET A 1 7.64 -5.58 -20.16
N LYS A 2 6.53 -5.64 -20.92
CA LYS A 2 5.58 -4.52 -20.97
C LYS A 2 4.51 -4.76 -19.90
N ARG A 3 4.51 -3.92 -18.85
CA ARG A 3 3.54 -4.02 -17.77
C ARG A 3 2.15 -3.56 -18.23
N ASP A 4 1.10 -4.15 -17.65
CA ASP A 4 -0.29 -3.77 -17.85
C ASP A 4 -0.62 -2.63 -16.88
N LYS A 5 -0.52 -1.40 -17.37
CA LYS A 5 -0.66 -0.19 -16.54
C LYS A 5 -1.98 -0.15 -15.78
N GLN A 6 -3.08 -0.58 -16.40
CA GLN A 6 -4.39 -0.55 -15.76
C GLN A 6 -4.48 -1.60 -14.64
N ALA A 7 -3.92 -2.80 -14.87
CA ALA A 7 -3.88 -3.83 -13.84
C ALA A 7 -2.94 -3.45 -12.69
N ASP A 8 -1.80 -2.81 -12.98
CA ASP A 8 -0.88 -2.33 -11.95
C ASP A 8 -1.53 -1.24 -11.09
N GLU A 9 -2.23 -0.29 -11.72
CA GLU A 9 -2.98 0.75 -11.00
C GLU A 9 -4.09 0.15 -10.13
N ALA A 10 -4.80 -0.88 -10.60
CA ALA A 10 -5.80 -1.57 -9.79
C ALA A 10 -5.18 -2.27 -8.57
N ALA A 11 -4.01 -2.92 -8.74
CA ALA A 11 -3.29 -3.51 -7.62
C ALA A 11 -2.82 -2.45 -6.61
N VAL A 12 -2.36 -1.29 -7.09
CA VAL A 12 -1.99 -0.15 -6.23
C VAL A 12 -3.18 0.36 -5.42
N VAL A 13 -4.38 0.43 -6.01
CA VAL A 13 -5.60 0.82 -5.29
C VAL A 13 -5.95 -0.23 -4.23
N ASP A 14 -5.97 -1.51 -4.60
CA ASP A 14 -6.27 -2.62 -3.68
C ASP A 14 -5.32 -2.68 -2.46
N MET A 15 -4.03 -2.43 -2.70
CA MET A 15 -3.04 -2.29 -1.63
C MET A 15 -3.42 -1.16 -0.65
N ASN A 16 -3.81 0.01 -1.16
CA ASN A 16 -4.18 1.16 -0.34
C ASN A 16 -5.50 0.95 0.39
N ASP A 17 -6.52 0.38 -0.26
CA ASP A 17 -7.79 0.05 0.38
C ASP A 17 -7.58 -0.94 1.52
N THR A 18 -6.75 -1.97 1.31
CA THR A 18 -6.40 -2.93 2.38
C THR A 18 -5.68 -2.27 3.55
N LEU A 19 -4.71 -1.38 3.26
CA LEU A 19 -4.02 -0.62 4.31
C LEU A 19 -5.00 0.25 5.10
N MET A 20 -5.91 0.94 4.42
CA MET A 20 -6.91 1.81 5.03
C MET A 20 -7.87 1.01 5.92
N ASP A 21 -8.38 -0.12 5.45
CA ASP A 21 -9.24 -1.03 6.22
C ASP A 21 -8.54 -1.56 7.48
N TYR A 22 -7.26 -1.94 7.33
CA TYR A 22 -6.47 -2.45 8.44
C TYR A 22 -6.19 -1.35 9.47
N ALA A 23 -5.77 -0.17 9.01
CA ALA A 23 -5.45 0.96 9.86
C ALA A 23 -6.69 1.48 10.60
N HIS A 24 -7.86 1.53 9.95
CA HIS A 24 -9.10 1.99 10.55
C HIS A 24 -9.55 1.12 11.73
N LYS A 25 -9.37 -0.20 11.64
CA LYS A 25 -9.64 -1.12 12.76
C LYS A 25 -8.79 -0.81 14.00
N ARG A 26 -7.61 -0.20 13.82
CA ARG A 26 -6.67 0.16 14.89
C ARG A 26 -6.80 1.59 15.36
N GLN A 27 -7.19 2.50 14.47
CA GLN A 27 -7.32 3.93 14.69
C GLN A 27 -8.74 4.43 14.32
N PRO A 28 -9.82 3.89 14.93
CA PRO A 28 -11.20 4.13 14.49
C PRO A 28 -11.73 5.55 14.76
N HIS A 29 -10.92 6.43 15.34
CA HIS A 29 -11.30 7.79 15.72
C HIS A 29 -10.46 8.86 15.00
N VAL A 30 -9.70 8.46 13.97
CA VAL A 30 -8.88 9.37 13.17
C VAL A 30 -9.65 9.70 11.90
N ASP A 31 -10.11 10.94 11.78
CA ASP A 31 -10.95 11.39 10.66
C ASP A 31 -10.18 11.57 9.33
N ASP A 32 -8.87 11.82 9.41
CA ASP A 32 -7.95 12.04 8.28
C ASP A 32 -6.84 10.97 8.28
N LEU A 33 -7.25 9.70 8.34
CA LEU A 33 -6.36 8.56 8.52
C LEU A 33 -5.39 8.36 7.35
N ALA A 34 -5.85 8.57 6.12
CA ALA A 34 -5.03 8.46 4.92
C ALA A 34 -3.96 9.55 4.91
N GLU A 35 -4.29 10.78 5.34
CA GLU A 35 -3.31 11.86 5.48
C GLU A 35 -2.23 11.54 6.54
N GLU A 36 -2.62 10.97 7.68
CA GLU A 36 -1.69 10.55 8.73
C GLU A 36 -0.75 9.43 8.24
N LEU A 37 -1.28 8.45 7.52
CA LEU A 37 -0.50 7.36 6.93
C LEU A 37 0.42 7.87 5.81
N ALA A 38 -0.09 8.70 4.90
CA ALA A 38 0.68 9.30 3.82
C ALA A 38 1.88 10.10 4.34
N THR A 39 1.65 10.94 5.36
CA THR A 39 2.70 11.77 5.97
C THR A 39 3.85 10.94 6.53
N ARG A 40 3.55 9.75 7.06
CA ARG A 40 4.55 8.83 7.62
C ARG A 40 5.22 7.99 6.54
N ALA A 41 4.43 7.45 5.62
CA ALA A 41 4.90 6.51 4.61
C ALA A 41 5.68 7.18 3.47
N LYS A 42 5.53 8.49 3.25
CA LYS A 42 6.05 9.22 2.08
C LYS A 42 7.51 8.92 1.73
N ASP A 43 8.37 8.80 2.76
CA ASP A 43 9.80 8.56 2.58
C ASP A 43 10.16 7.08 2.84
N ASN A 44 9.37 6.40 3.67
CA ASN A 44 9.58 5.02 4.08
C ASN A 44 8.31 4.40 4.67
N ILE A 45 7.79 3.35 4.03
CA ILE A 45 6.61 2.63 4.52
C ILE A 45 6.79 2.06 5.93
N ASN A 46 8.02 1.73 6.36
CA ASN A 46 8.28 1.21 7.71
C ASN A 46 7.85 2.17 8.82
N ALA A 47 7.71 3.47 8.54
CA ALA A 47 7.29 4.46 9.54
C ALA A 47 5.81 4.30 9.95
N ILE A 48 5.01 3.52 9.21
CA ILE A 48 3.63 3.23 9.62
C ILE A 48 3.58 2.20 10.76
N ASP A 49 4.60 1.35 10.89
CA ASP A 49 4.66 0.27 11.88
C ASP A 49 4.55 0.84 13.31
N ASP A 50 5.30 1.91 13.59
CA ASP A 50 5.30 2.61 14.88
C ASP A 50 3.95 3.30 15.18
N TYR A 51 3.29 3.80 14.13
CA TYR A 51 2.01 4.48 14.25
C TYR A 51 0.86 3.49 14.49
N LEU A 52 0.87 2.37 13.78
CA LEU A 52 -0.14 1.31 13.90
C LEU A 52 0.10 0.38 15.09
N LYS A 53 1.31 0.42 15.67
CA LYS A 53 1.76 -0.43 16.79
C LYS A 53 1.48 -1.90 16.50
N ASP A 54 1.87 -2.34 15.32
CA ASP A 54 1.48 -3.63 14.76
C ASP A 54 2.66 -4.53 14.38
N ASP A 55 3.88 -4.17 14.80
CA ASP A 55 5.11 -4.93 14.51
C ASP A 55 5.32 -5.17 12.99
N GLY A 56 4.86 -4.20 12.19
CA GLY A 56 4.98 -4.16 10.74
C GLY A 56 4.04 -5.11 9.99
N GLU A 57 2.97 -5.56 10.64
CA GLU A 57 1.98 -6.43 10.00
C GLU A 57 1.33 -5.78 8.78
N ALA A 58 0.88 -4.53 8.87
CA ALA A 58 0.31 -3.80 7.74
C ALA A 58 1.28 -3.71 6.57
N ARG A 59 2.56 -3.42 6.84
CA ARG A 59 3.61 -3.37 5.82
C ARG A 59 3.85 -4.73 5.17
N LYS A 60 3.86 -5.81 5.96
CA LYS A 60 4.03 -7.19 5.43
C LYS A 60 2.87 -7.55 4.52
N GLU A 61 1.64 -7.24 4.92
CA GLU A 61 0.45 -7.48 4.09
C GLU A 61 0.50 -6.67 2.79
N TYR A 62 0.87 -5.38 2.88
CA TYR A 62 1.07 -4.50 1.73
C TYR A 62 2.06 -5.09 0.72
N GLN A 63 3.18 -5.62 1.21
CA GLN A 63 4.17 -6.30 0.37
C GLN A 63 3.68 -7.67 -0.15
N ALA A 64 2.86 -8.38 0.63
CA ALA A 64 2.31 -9.68 0.24
C ALA A 64 1.31 -9.53 -0.91
N ILE A 65 0.44 -8.52 -0.89
CA ILE A 65 -0.49 -8.20 -1.98
C ILE A 65 0.28 -7.93 -3.27
N ALA A 66 1.29 -7.04 -3.22
CA ALA A 66 2.14 -6.77 -4.37
C ALA A 66 2.82 -8.03 -4.90
N THR A 67 3.35 -8.87 -4.00
CA THR A 67 4.04 -10.11 -4.36
C THR A 67 3.09 -11.12 -5.03
N GLY A 68 1.89 -11.31 -4.48
CA GLY A 68 0.87 -12.20 -5.02
C GLY A 68 0.43 -11.76 -6.41
N TYR A 69 0.08 -10.47 -6.55
CA TYR A 69 -0.29 -9.88 -7.84
C TYR A 69 0.79 -10.07 -8.91
N LEU A 70 2.06 -9.77 -8.58
CA LEU A 70 3.16 -9.86 -9.54
C LEU A 70 3.46 -11.30 -9.96
N ARG A 71 3.31 -12.27 -9.05
CA ARG A 71 3.41 -13.69 -9.40
C ARG A 71 2.26 -14.10 -10.32
N ASP A 72 1.03 -13.83 -9.92
CA ASP A 72 -0.16 -14.31 -10.64
C ASP A 72 -0.29 -13.69 -12.03
N LYS A 73 0.03 -12.39 -12.16
CA LYS A 73 -0.15 -11.64 -13.41
C LYS A 73 1.04 -11.77 -14.36
N TYR A 74 2.24 -11.91 -13.83
CA TYR A 74 3.48 -11.72 -14.58
C TYR A 74 4.50 -12.85 -14.43
N ASP A 75 4.19 -13.87 -13.62
CA ASP A 75 5.05 -15.04 -13.37
C ASP A 75 6.46 -14.64 -12.90
N LEU A 76 6.56 -13.55 -12.13
CA LEU A 76 7.84 -13.06 -11.62
C LEU A 76 8.30 -13.86 -10.41
N GLU A 77 9.60 -14.13 -10.36
CA GLU A 77 10.26 -14.82 -9.25
C GLU A 77 11.61 -14.18 -8.90
N GLY A 78 12.21 -14.62 -7.80
CA GLY A 78 13.56 -14.23 -7.39
C GLY A 78 13.79 -12.72 -7.28
N ASP A 79 14.90 -12.28 -7.86
CA ASP A 79 15.31 -10.86 -7.82
C ASP A 79 14.38 -9.96 -8.65
N ASP A 80 13.84 -10.47 -9.77
CA ASP A 80 12.91 -9.72 -10.62
C ASP A 80 11.58 -9.44 -9.88
N LEU A 81 11.07 -10.43 -9.14
CA LEU A 81 9.90 -10.25 -8.27
C LEU A 81 10.19 -9.24 -7.17
N THR A 82 11.37 -9.33 -6.55
CA THR A 82 11.75 -8.44 -5.45
C THR A 82 11.83 -6.99 -5.93
N ALA A 83 12.49 -6.74 -7.06
CA ALA A 83 12.58 -5.40 -7.65
C ALA A 83 11.20 -4.86 -8.08
N ALA A 84 10.39 -5.68 -8.77
CA ALA A 84 9.06 -5.27 -9.20
C ALA A 84 8.10 -5.02 -8.03
N ARG A 85 8.24 -5.76 -6.93
CA ARG A 85 7.49 -5.54 -5.68
C ARG A 85 7.86 -4.19 -5.09
N ASP A 86 9.15 -3.89 -4.98
CA ASP A 86 9.62 -2.63 -4.40
C ASP A 86 9.17 -1.43 -5.25
N GLU A 87 9.18 -1.55 -6.57
CA GLU A 87 8.59 -0.56 -7.48
C GLU A 87 7.08 -0.38 -7.27
N LEU A 88 6.32 -1.47 -7.13
CA LEU A 88 4.87 -1.41 -6.95
C LEU A 88 4.49 -0.84 -5.58
N VAL A 89 5.24 -1.18 -4.53
CA VAL A 89 5.10 -0.57 -3.19
C VAL A 89 5.38 0.92 -3.24
N HIS A 90 6.44 1.35 -3.95
CA HIS A 90 6.71 2.76 -4.13
C HIS A 90 5.60 3.49 -4.88
N ALA A 91 5.07 2.87 -5.95
CA ALA A 91 3.92 3.41 -6.68
C ALA A 91 2.67 3.52 -5.79
N ALA A 92 2.46 2.55 -4.91
CA ALA A 92 1.32 2.55 -4.01
C ALA A 92 1.42 3.61 -2.90
N ILE A 93 2.62 3.85 -2.36
CA ILE A 93 2.89 4.99 -1.46
C ILE A 93 2.67 6.32 -2.18
N HIS A 94 3.15 6.44 -3.41
CA HIS A 94 2.93 7.66 -4.20
C HIS A 94 1.44 7.89 -4.48
N TYR A 95 0.68 6.82 -4.73
CA TYR A 95 -0.77 6.89 -4.85
C TYR A 95 -1.41 7.38 -3.56
N LEU A 96 -1.06 6.80 -2.40
CA LEU A 96 -1.54 7.21 -1.08
C LEU A 96 -1.33 8.71 -0.85
N VAL A 97 -0.11 9.21 -1.07
CA VAL A 97 0.25 10.63 -0.91
C VAL A 97 -0.58 11.53 -1.84
N GLY A 98 -0.87 11.08 -3.07
CA GLY A 98 -1.63 11.85 -4.04
C GLY A 98 -3.16 11.81 -3.88
N HIS A 99 -3.69 10.86 -3.09
CA HIS A 99 -5.12 10.54 -3.05
C HIS A 99 -5.72 10.47 -1.64
N THR A 100 -5.06 11.05 -0.63
CA THR A 100 -5.50 11.01 0.78
C THR A 100 -6.98 11.35 0.94
N LYS A 101 -7.45 12.44 0.34
CA LYS A 101 -8.86 12.85 0.39
C LYS A 101 -9.84 11.79 -0.12
N VAL A 102 -9.51 11.12 -1.23
CA VAL A 102 -10.38 10.09 -1.81
C VAL A 102 -10.47 8.88 -0.88
N LEU A 103 -9.34 8.51 -0.27
CA LEU A 103 -9.23 7.39 0.66
C LEU A 103 -9.92 7.68 2.01
N ASP A 104 -9.83 8.92 2.50
CA ASP A 104 -10.52 9.37 3.72
C ASP A 104 -12.03 9.50 3.52
N ASP A 105 -12.47 10.03 2.37
CA ASP A 105 -13.90 10.18 2.06
C ASP A 105 -14.61 8.82 1.87
N TRP A 106 -13.88 7.76 1.51
CA TRP A 106 -14.44 6.39 1.43
C TRP A 106 -14.79 5.80 2.81
N GLN A 107 -14.12 6.25 3.88
CA GLN A 107 -14.33 5.73 5.24
C GLN A 107 -15.46 6.42 6.01
N ARG A 108 -16.06 7.48 5.44
CA ARG A 108 -17.10 8.31 6.09
C ARG A 108 -18.52 7.81 5.89
#